data_AF-A0A3E1D9E4-F1
#
_entry.id   AF-A0A3E1D9E4-F1
#
_cell.length_a   1.000
_cell.length_b   1.000
_cell.length_c   1.000
_cell.angle_alpha   90.00
_cell.angle_beta   90.00
_cell.angle_gamma   90.00
#
_symmetry.space_group_name_H-M   'P 1'
#
loop_
_entity.id
_entity.type
_entity.pdbx_description
1 polymer ?
#
loop_
_entity_poly.entity_id
_entity_poly.type
_entity_poly.pdbx_seq_one_letter_code
_entity_poly.pdbx_strand_id
1 'polypeptide(L)'
;EYCGKLESHDYPLYLVLNDIGHTKTKVRHPQTNGICERFHKTILREFYQVAFRRKIYSSIEELQLDVDNWLLDYNNDRTHQGKMCCGRTSIQTSVTERRRGTIKSPH
;
A
#
# COMPACT_ATOMS: atom_id res chain seq x y z
N GLU A 1 -11.30 -8.46 13.91
CA GLU A 1 -11.90 -8.55 12.55
C GLU A 1 -11.75 -7.20 11.85
N TYR A 2 -12.09 -7.02 10.58
CA TYR A 2 -12.09 -5.70 9.93
C TYR A 2 -13.54 -5.40 9.56
N CYS A 3 -14.16 -4.44 10.26
CA CYS A 3 -15.59 -4.12 10.26
C CYS A 3 -16.50 -5.02 11.14
N GLY A 4 -16.19 -5.16 12.43
CA GLY A 4 -17.14 -5.70 13.43
C GLY A 4 -18.24 -4.70 13.84
N LYS A 5 -19.08 -5.09 14.81
CA LYS A 5 -20.16 -4.24 15.36
C LYS A 5 -19.60 -2.92 15.93
N LEU A 6 -20.39 -1.84 15.83
CA LEU A 6 -19.98 -0.46 16.20
C LEU A 6 -19.42 -0.36 17.63
N GLU A 7 -19.91 -1.19 18.55
CA GLU A 7 -19.46 -1.26 19.95
C GLU A 7 -18.06 -1.89 20.14
N SER A 8 -17.47 -2.48 19.10
CA SER A 8 -16.15 -3.15 19.16
C SER A 8 -15.22 -2.75 18.02
N HIS A 9 -15.63 -1.80 17.16
CA HIS A 9 -14.86 -1.42 15.98
C HIS A 9 -15.05 0.07 15.66
N ASP A 10 -14.20 0.90 16.25
CA ASP A 10 -14.17 2.36 16.04
C ASP A 10 -13.64 2.77 14.66
N TYR A 11 -13.17 1.82 13.85
CA TYR A 11 -12.54 2.09 12.57
C TYR A 11 -13.47 2.84 11.56
N PRO A 12 -14.75 2.48 11.38
CA PRO A 12 -15.66 3.25 10.54
C PRO A 12 -15.91 4.67 11.08
N LEU A 13 -15.94 4.85 12.41
CA LEU A 13 -16.09 6.17 13.03
C LEU A 13 -14.85 7.03 12.79
N TYR A 14 -13.66 6.46 12.96
CA TYR A 14 -12.38 7.11 12.65
C TYR A 14 -12.34 7.61 11.19
N LEU A 15 -12.79 6.80 10.23
CA LEU A 15 -12.82 7.20 8.82
C LEU A 15 -13.76 8.39 8.59
N VAL A 16 -14.96 8.36 9.18
CA VAL A 16 -15.94 9.46 9.07
C VAL A 16 -15.40 10.74 9.72
N LEU A 17 -14.78 10.65 10.91
CA LEU A 17 -14.19 11.79 11.61
C LEU A 17 -13.04 12.44 10.83
N ASN A 18 -12.33 11.69 9.99
CA ASN A 18 -11.24 12.20 9.15
C ASN A 18 -11.69 12.53 7.72
N ASP A 19 -13.00 12.60 7.45
CA ASP A 19 -13.59 12.82 6.12
C ASP A 19 -13.07 11.83 5.04
N ILE A 20 -12.83 10.58 5.44
CA ILE A 20 -12.39 9.51 4.55
C ILE A 20 -13.59 8.66 4.12
N GLY A 21 -13.96 8.77 2.84
CA GLY A 21 -15.01 7.95 2.24
C GLY A 21 -14.64 6.45 2.23
N HIS A 22 -15.39 5.64 3.00
CA HIS A 22 -15.20 4.19 3.02
C HIS A 22 -16.03 3.51 1.93
N THR A 23 -15.36 2.91 0.93
CA THR A 23 -16.02 2.08 -0.09
C THR A 23 -15.56 0.64 0.03
N LYS A 24 -16.49 -0.29 0.20
CA LYS A 24 -16.20 -1.73 0.10
C LYS A 24 -16.19 -2.14 -1.36
N THR A 25 -15.14 -2.84 -1.80
CA THR A 25 -15.07 -3.37 -3.16
C THR A 25 -16.21 -4.35 -3.39
N LYS A 26 -17.06 -4.11 -4.40
CA LYS A 26 -18.07 -5.10 -4.80
C LYS A 26 -17.34 -6.39 -5.22
N VAL A 27 -17.90 -7.53 -4.82
CA VAL A 27 -17.42 -8.86 -5.24
C VAL A 27 -17.36 -8.89 -6.77
N ARG A 28 -16.22 -9.33 -7.34
CA ARG A 28 -15.91 -9.35 -8.80
C ARG A 28 -15.62 -7.98 -9.47
N HIS A 29 -14.99 -7.02 -8.79
CA HIS A 29 -14.47 -5.81 -9.44
C HIS A 29 -12.92 -5.83 -9.57
N PRO A 30 -12.35 -6.39 -10.67
CA PRO A 30 -10.91 -6.61 -10.81
C PRO A 30 -10.07 -5.32 -10.93
N GLN A 31 -10.67 -4.19 -11.29
CA GLN A 31 -9.96 -2.92 -11.46
C GLN A 31 -9.53 -2.27 -10.13
N THR A 32 -10.23 -2.53 -9.03
CA THR A 32 -9.97 -1.86 -7.74
C THR A 32 -8.97 -2.60 -6.86
N ASN A 33 -8.89 -3.94 -6.98
CA ASN A 33 -7.96 -4.76 -6.19
C ASN A 33 -6.66 -5.10 -6.92
N GLY A 34 -6.59 -4.93 -8.25
CA GLY A 34 -5.44 -5.37 -9.05
C GLY A 34 -4.11 -4.72 -8.66
N ILE A 35 -4.12 -3.51 -8.11
CA ILE A 35 -2.91 -2.83 -7.61
C ILE A 35 -2.43 -3.49 -6.31
N CYS A 36 -3.31 -3.67 -5.33
CA CYS A 36 -2.97 -4.35 -4.07
C CYS A 36 -2.51 -5.79 -4.32
N GLU A 37 -3.20 -6.53 -5.18
CA GLU A 37 -2.80 -7.90 -5.52
C GLU A 37 -1.42 -7.95 -6.19
N ARG A 38 -1.14 -7.01 -7.11
CA ARG A 38 0.17 -6.92 -7.75
C ARG A 38 1.26 -6.53 -6.76
N PHE A 39 0.97 -5.62 -5.84
CA PHE A 39 1.89 -5.24 -4.78
C PHE A 39 2.20 -6.43 -3.87
N HIS A 40 1.17 -7.14 -3.38
CA HIS A 40 1.34 -8.33 -2.52
C HIS A 40 2.17 -9.43 -3.20
N LYS A 41 1.95 -9.70 -4.50
CA LYS A 41 2.80 -10.63 -5.26
C LYS A 41 4.25 -10.15 -5.36
N THR A 42 4.44 -8.84 -5.45
CA THR A 42 5.77 -8.23 -5.58
C THR A 42 6.56 -8.33 -4.29
N ILE A 43 6.00 -7.85 -3.16
CA ILE A 43 6.67 -7.92 -1.86
C ILE A 43 6.94 -9.37 -1.44
N LEU A 44 6.04 -10.30 -1.77
CA LEU A 44 6.27 -11.72 -1.54
C LEU A 44 7.52 -12.23 -2.27
N ARG A 45 7.62 -11.94 -3.57
CA ARG A 45 8.70 -12.46 -4.43
C ARG A 45 10.03 -11.76 -4.19
N GLU A 46 10.02 -10.44 -4.06
CA GLU A 46 11.23 -9.61 -4.04
C GLU A 46 11.78 -9.45 -2.61
N PHE A 47 10.91 -9.38 -1.60
CA PHE A 47 11.32 -9.24 -0.20
C PHE A 47 11.22 -10.56 0.56
N TYR A 48 10.03 -11.05 0.88
CA TYR A 48 9.86 -12.13 1.87
C TYR A 48 10.60 -13.42 1.50
N GLN A 49 10.51 -13.85 0.24
CA GLN A 49 11.24 -15.05 -0.22
C GLN A 49 12.75 -14.89 -0.16
N VAL A 50 13.28 -13.68 -0.28
CA VAL A 50 14.72 -13.42 -0.23
C VAL A 50 15.17 -13.26 1.22
N ALA A 51 14.45 -12.45 2.00
CA ALA A 51 14.68 -12.19 3.41
C ALA A 51 14.77 -13.49 4.21
N PHE A 52 13.75 -14.35 4.13
CA PHE A 52 13.71 -15.60 4.88
C PHE A 52 14.71 -16.68 4.42
N ARG A 53 15.30 -16.53 3.23
CA ARG A 53 16.41 -17.39 2.79
C ARG A 53 17.78 -16.90 3.28
N ARG A 54 17.92 -15.60 3.57
CA ARG A 54 19.21 -14.98 3.89
C ARG A 54 19.39 -14.71 5.38
N LYS A 55 18.30 -14.52 6.11
CA LYS A 55 18.29 -14.09 7.51
C LYS A 55 17.25 -14.86 8.29
N ILE A 56 17.64 -15.34 9.47
CA ILE A 56 16.72 -15.87 10.46
C ILE A 56 16.34 -14.70 11.36
N TYR A 57 15.05 -14.38 11.41
CA TYR A 57 14.52 -13.30 12.22
C TYR A 57 14.21 -13.81 13.62
N SER A 58 14.70 -13.10 14.63
CA SER A 58 14.48 -13.48 16.04
C SER A 58 13.24 -12.83 16.64
N SER A 59 12.73 -11.78 16.01
CA SER A 59 11.51 -11.08 16.41
C SER A 59 10.77 -10.46 15.23
N ILE A 60 9.53 -10.04 15.45
CA ILE A 60 8.70 -9.40 14.41
C ILE A 60 9.22 -8.00 14.10
N GLU A 61 9.74 -7.29 15.10
CA GLU A 61 10.30 -5.94 14.98
C GLU A 61 11.49 -5.91 14.02
N GLU A 62 12.34 -6.95 14.09
CA GLU A 62 13.48 -7.09 13.18
C GLU A 62 13.03 -7.31 11.72
N LEU A 63 11.97 -8.09 11.51
CA LEU A 63 11.36 -8.25 10.20
C LEU A 63 10.72 -6.94 9.73
N GLN A 64 10.03 -6.23 10.62
CA GLN A 64 9.36 -4.97 10.31
C GLN A 64 10.36 -3.92 9.84
N LEU A 65 11.52 -3.79 10.51
CA LEU A 65 12.57 -2.85 10.10
C LEU A 65 13.07 -3.13 8.68
N ASP A 66 13.30 -4.40 8.34
CA ASP A 66 13.75 -4.78 7.01
C ASP A 66 12.65 -4.56 5.95
N VAL A 67 11.38 -4.80 6.30
CA VAL A 67 10.22 -4.49 5.44
C VAL A 67 10.13 -2.98 5.20
N ASP A 68 10.28 -2.16 6.23
CA ASP A 68 10.17 -0.70 6.15
C ASP A 68 11.28 -0.14 5.24
N ASN A 69 12.52 -0.63 5.41
CA ASN A 69 13.62 -0.27 4.52
C ASN A 69 13.33 -0.68 3.06
N TRP A 70 12.86 -1.91 2.84
CA TRP A 70 12.50 -2.38 1.50
C TRP A 70 11.35 -1.56 0.89
N LEU A 71 10.38 -1.13 1.70
CA LEU A 71 9.28 -0.27 1.28
C LEU A 71 9.76 1.12 0.87
N LEU A 72 10.74 1.69 1.59
CA LEU A 72 11.36 2.95 1.22
C LEU A 72 12.03 2.84 -0.16
N ASP A 73 12.81 1.80 -0.40
CA ASP A 73 13.46 1.55 -1.69
C ASP A 73 12.42 1.29 -2.80
N TYR A 74 11.40 0.48 -2.50
CA TYR A 74 10.31 0.18 -3.42
C TYR A 74 9.56 1.45 -3.86
N ASN A 75 9.35 2.39 -2.93
CA ASN A 75 8.60 3.61 -3.20
C ASN A 75 9.43 4.71 -3.87
N ASN A 76 10.73 4.78 -3.56
CA ASN A 76 11.61 5.85 -4.01
C ASN A 76 12.43 5.50 -5.25
N ASP A 77 12.83 4.25 -5.43
CA ASP A 77 13.83 3.85 -6.45
C ASP A 77 13.28 2.89 -7.51
N ARG A 78 12.15 2.22 -7.26
CA ARG A 78 11.56 1.32 -8.26
C ARG A 78 10.93 2.11 -9.40
N THR A 79 11.62 2.16 -10.54
CA THR A 79 11.05 2.62 -11.80
C THR A 79 10.00 1.62 -12.28
N HIS A 80 8.73 2.00 -12.24
CA HIS A 80 7.66 1.19 -12.81
C HIS A 80 7.82 1.19 -14.33
N GLN A 81 8.37 0.13 -14.92
CA GLN A 81 8.45 -0.11 -16.37
C GLN A 81 7.07 -0.39 -17.02
N GLY A 82 5.99 0.14 -16.45
CA GLY A 82 4.64 0.06 -17.00
C GLY A 82 4.41 1.20 -17.99
N LYS A 83 3.71 0.89 -19.10
CA LYS A 83 3.41 1.73 -20.27
C LYS A 83 2.87 3.16 -20.00
N MET A 84 2.51 3.50 -18.75
CA MET A 84 1.93 4.78 -18.34
C MET A 84 2.81 5.61 -17.39
N CYS A 85 3.97 5.12 -16.93
CA CYS A 85 4.73 5.78 -15.86
C CYS A 85 5.98 6.56 -16.32
N CYS A 86 6.35 6.55 -17.60
CA CYS A 86 7.47 7.34 -18.15
C CYS A 86 8.76 7.35 -17.29
N GLY A 87 9.12 6.23 -16.66
CA GLY A 87 10.32 6.11 -15.81
C GLY A 87 10.20 6.74 -14.40
N ARG A 88 9.00 7.12 -13.94
CA ARG A 88 8.77 7.72 -12.62
C ARG A 88 8.57 6.66 -11.53
N THR A 89 8.98 6.98 -10.31
CA THR A 89 8.78 6.13 -9.13
C THR A 89 7.35 6.26 -8.58
N SER A 90 6.91 5.35 -7.71
CA SER A 90 5.53 5.35 -7.19
C SER A 90 5.23 6.64 -6.42
N ILE A 91 6.22 7.19 -5.71
CA ILE A 91 6.10 8.47 -5.01
C ILE A 91 6.03 9.65 -5.98
N GLN A 92 6.83 9.65 -7.04
CA GLN A 92 6.78 10.71 -8.07
C GLN A 92 5.43 10.73 -8.78
N THR A 93 4.85 9.57 -9.05
CA THR A 93 3.50 9.46 -9.63
C THR A 93 2.44 9.99 -8.67
N SER A 94 2.51 9.59 -7.40
CA SER A 94 1.57 10.03 -6.35
C SER A 94 1.64 11.55 -6.09
N VAL A 95 2.83 12.13 -6.06
CA VAL A 95 3.05 13.58 -5.90
C VAL A 95 2.60 14.35 -7.15
N THR A 96 2.83 13.81 -8.35
CA THR A 96 2.39 14.43 -9.61
C THR A 96 0.86 14.48 -9.68
N GLU A 97 0.16 13.41 -9.30
CA GLU A 97 -1.31 13.38 -9.26
C GLU A 97 -1.88 14.32 -8.19
N ARG A 98 -1.22 14.45 -7.03
CA ARG A 98 -1.60 15.41 -6.00
C ARG A 98 -1.45 16.87 -6.47
N ARG A 99 -0.42 17.17 -7.26
CA ARG A 99 -0.19 18.51 -7.86
C ARG A 99 -1.13 18.83 -9.03
N ARG A 100 -1.64 17.81 -9.73
CA ARG A 100 -2.63 17.97 -10.82
C ARG A 100 -4.06 18.21 -10.33
N GLY A 101 -4.29 18.16 -9.01
CA GLY A 101 -5.62 18.39 -8.42
C GLY A 101 -6.58 17.20 -8.57
N THR A 102 -6.11 16.04 -9.02
CA THR A 102 -6.93 14.82 -9.17
C THR A 102 -7.22 14.14 -7.83
N ILE A 103 -6.40 14.39 -6.80
CA ILE A 103 -6.64 13.94 -5.43
C ILE A 103 -6.79 15.21 -4.57
N LYS A 104 -8.03 15.54 -4.21
CA LYS A 104 -8.31 16.65 -3.30
C LYS A 104 -7.70 16.35 -1.93
N SER A 105 -7.02 17.33 -1.36
CA SER A 105 -6.65 17.34 0.05
C SER A 105 -7.92 17.28 0.90
N PRO A 106 -8.00 16.42 1.93
CA PRO A 106 -9.08 16.54 2.90
C PRO A 106 -8.89 17.88 3.63
N HIS A 107 -9.96 18.67 3.69
CA HIS A 107 -10.10 19.85 4.53
C HIS A 107 -11.13 19.53 5.59
#